data_AF-T1GRM6-F1
#
_entry.id   AF-T1GRM6-F1
#
_cell.length_a   1.000
_cell.length_b   1.000
_cell.length_c   1.000
_cell.angle_alpha   90.00
_cell.angle_beta   90.00
_cell.angle_gamma   90.00
#
_symmetry.space_group_name_H-M   'P 1'
#
loop_
_entity.id
_entity.type
_entity.pdbx_description
1 polymer ?
#
loop_
_entity_poly.entity_id
_entity_poly.type
_entity_poly.pdbx_seq_one_letter_code
_entity_poly.pdbx_strand_id
1 'polypeptide(L)'
;MNSVKEELGYGKSVVSLQHSENISLEDLCKEVSSKVIREVFLTQYFDENTIVHINSCGEFIIGRSKGDSLLTGRKIIVDTYGSWVAYGARAFSGQKFHENRSSVYAARLLAKSLLKAGIDKRCLGEKGERWVQQIRNELILQFKGP
;
A
#
# COMPACT_ATOMS: atom_id res chain seq x y z
N MET A 1 31.35 1.08 -5.54
CA MET A 1 30.32 1.12 -4.47
C MET A 1 29.41 2.30 -4.81
N ASN A 2 28.49 2.10 -5.75
CA ASN A 2 27.67 3.19 -6.28
C ASN A 2 26.50 3.39 -5.34
N SER A 3 26.62 4.38 -4.44
CA SER A 3 25.49 4.93 -3.70
C SER A 3 24.56 5.60 -4.71
N VAL A 4 23.55 4.86 -5.16
CA VAL A 4 22.42 5.44 -5.87
C VAL A 4 21.77 6.41 -4.88
N LYS A 5 22.05 7.70 -5.04
CA LYS A 5 21.22 8.75 -4.47
C LYS A 5 19.91 8.71 -5.27
N GLU A 6 19.00 7.81 -4.91
CA GLU A 6 17.60 7.93 -5.36
C GLU A 6 17.10 9.30 -4.86
N GLU A 7 16.39 10.04 -5.71
CA GLU A 7 15.89 11.38 -5.41
C GLU A 7 14.94 11.31 -4.19
N LEU A 8 15.45 11.67 -3.01
CA LEU A 8 14.67 11.74 -1.79
C LEU A 8 14.34 13.23 -1.51
N GLY A 9 13.21 13.69 -2.06
CA GLY A 9 12.63 15.04 -1.92
C GLY A 9 12.19 15.58 -3.29
N TYR A 10 10.95 15.99 -3.60
CA TYR A 10 9.84 16.53 -2.82
C TYR A 10 8.53 15.79 -3.12
N GLY A 11 7.97 15.10 -2.11
CA GLY A 11 6.64 14.50 -2.21
C GLY A 11 5.56 15.55 -1.97
N LYS A 12 4.43 15.46 -2.68
CA LYS A 12 3.20 16.16 -2.27
C LYS A 12 2.38 15.20 -1.42
N SER A 13 2.05 15.60 -0.20
CA SER A 13 1.14 14.85 0.66
C SER A 13 -0.23 15.51 0.68
N VAL A 14 -1.27 14.71 0.59
CA VAL A 14 -2.65 15.18 0.66
C VAL A 14 -3.39 14.37 1.71
N VAL A 15 -4.02 15.06 2.65
CA VAL A 15 -4.84 14.47 3.69
C VAL A 15 -6.18 15.18 3.72
N SER A 16 -7.25 14.41 3.56
CA SER A 16 -8.62 14.87 3.78
C SER A 16 -9.22 14.03 4.89
N LEU A 17 -9.56 14.68 6.01
CA LEU A 17 -10.16 14.03 7.17
C LEU A 17 -11.49 14.67 7.53
N GLN A 18 -12.45 13.81 7.88
CA GLN A 18 -13.70 14.27 8.48
C GLN A 18 -13.42 14.75 9.90
N HIS A 19 -13.99 15.89 10.31
CA HIS A 19 -13.82 16.45 11.65
C HIS A 19 -15.15 16.93 12.25
N SER A 20 -15.12 17.25 13.55
CA SER A 20 -16.25 17.86 14.25
C SER A 20 -16.34 19.36 13.95
N GLU A 21 -17.53 19.94 14.06
CA GLU A 21 -17.74 21.41 13.95
C GLU A 21 -17.05 22.17 15.11
N ASN A 22 -16.70 21.48 16.19
CA ASN A 22 -16.09 22.09 17.38
C ASN A 22 -14.59 22.39 17.24
N ILE A 23 -13.94 22.02 16.13
CA ILE A 23 -12.51 22.27 15.90
C ILE A 23 -12.33 23.18 14.68
N SER A 24 -11.55 24.24 14.86
CA SER A 24 -11.18 25.14 13.76
C SER A 24 -10.29 24.42 12.74
N LEU A 25 -10.34 24.83 11.47
CA LEU A 25 -9.46 24.28 10.45
C LEU A 25 -7.97 24.52 10.76
N GLU A 26 -7.64 25.65 11.37
CA GLU A 26 -6.26 25.98 11.76
C GLU A 26 -5.73 25.01 12.82
N ASP A 27 -6.53 24.74 13.85
CA ASP A 27 -6.13 23.81 14.91
C ASP A 27 -6.12 22.38 14.41
N LEU A 28 -7.07 22.00 13.54
CA LEU A 28 -7.06 20.70 12.87
C LEU A 28 -5.76 20.50 12.06
N CYS A 29 -5.34 21.50 11.29
CA CYS A 29 -4.11 21.43 10.52
C CYS A 29 -2.87 21.28 11.41
N LYS A 30 -2.79 22.04 12.52
CA LYS A 30 -1.68 21.93 13.49
C LYS A 30 -1.62 20.56 14.14
N GLU A 31 -2.78 20.03 14.54
CA GLU A 31 -2.91 18.74 15.20
C GLU A 31 -2.56 17.59 14.26
N VAL A 32 -3.07 17.60 13.03
CA VAL A 32 -2.76 16.57 12.03
C VAL A 32 -1.30 16.63 11.58
N SER A 33 -0.76 17.84 11.40
CA SER A 33 0.65 18.01 11.07
C SER A 33 1.56 17.45 12.16
N SER A 34 1.30 17.77 13.42
CA SER A 34 2.15 17.35 14.54
C SER A 34 1.96 15.88 14.90
N LYS A 35 0.72 15.42 15.07
CA LYS A 35 0.41 14.07 15.61
C LYS A 35 0.35 12.97 14.56
N VAL A 36 0.22 13.31 13.27
CA VAL A 36 0.07 12.32 12.20
C VAL A 36 1.22 12.44 11.20
N ILE A 37 1.39 13.59 10.56
CA ILE A 37 2.39 13.74 9.49
C ILE A 37 3.80 13.55 10.06
N ARG A 38 4.18 14.31 11.10
CA ARG A 38 5.53 14.23 11.67
C ARG A 38 5.86 12.90 12.34
N GLU A 39 4.85 12.19 12.84
CA GLU A 39 5.02 10.87 13.47
C GLU A 39 5.15 9.74 12.44
N VAL A 40 4.46 9.83 11.30
CA VAL A 40 4.45 8.76 10.28
C VAL A 40 5.62 8.88 9.30
N PHE A 41 5.98 10.11 8.91
CA PHE A 41 7.05 10.32 7.94
C PHE A 41 8.42 10.33 8.62
N LEU A 42 9.33 9.48 8.12
CA LEU A 42 10.74 9.55 8.51
C LEU A 42 11.33 10.88 8.02
N THR A 43 12.09 11.56 8.88
CA THR A 43 12.72 12.86 8.59
C THR A 43 13.57 12.87 7.32
N GLN A 44 14.14 11.73 6.93
CA GLN A 44 14.91 11.61 5.68
C GLN A 44 14.08 11.70 4.39
N TYR A 45 12.74 11.60 4.48
CA TYR A 45 11.81 11.66 3.34
C TYR A 45 10.85 12.85 3.43
N PHE A 46 11.00 13.69 4.46
CA PHE A 46 10.11 14.81 4.73
C PHE A 46 10.93 16.00 5.19
N ASP A 47 11.00 17.02 4.34
CA ASP A 47 11.82 18.21 4.50
C ASP A 47 10.98 19.50 4.46
N GLU A 48 11.64 20.64 4.62
CA GLU A 48 10.98 21.95 4.70
C GLU A 48 10.24 22.36 3.43
N ASN A 49 10.61 21.77 2.30
CA ASN A 49 10.07 22.05 0.98
C ASN A 49 8.98 21.04 0.59
N THR A 50 8.67 20.07 1.47
CA THR A 50 7.57 19.11 1.29
C THR A 50 6.22 19.82 1.43
N ILE A 51 5.40 19.73 0.39
CA ILE A 51 4.09 20.39 0.35
C ILE A 51 3.05 19.45 0.96
N VAL A 52 2.38 19.89 2.03
CA VAL A 52 1.28 19.15 2.67
C VAL A 52 -0.02 19.92 2.51
N HIS A 53 -0.99 19.29 1.86
CA HIS A 53 -2.36 19.76 1.76
C HIS A 53 -3.22 19.04 2.79
N ILE A 54 -3.71 19.76 3.80
CA ILE A 54 -4.66 19.23 4.79
C ILE A 54 -5.99 19.92 4.54
N ASN A 55 -7.05 19.14 4.29
CA ASN A 55 -8.41 19.63 4.06
C ASN A 55 -8.46 20.85 3.11
N SER A 56 -7.76 20.79 1.97
CA SER A 56 -7.69 21.90 1.01
C SER A 56 -9.04 22.30 0.39
N CYS A 57 -10.04 21.42 0.49
CA CYS A 57 -11.42 21.69 0.06
C CYS A 57 -12.26 22.41 1.14
N GLY A 58 -11.67 22.76 2.29
CA GLY A 58 -12.35 23.40 3.41
C GLY A 58 -12.88 22.39 4.43
N GLU A 59 -13.97 22.76 5.10
CA GLU A 59 -14.56 21.96 6.17
C GLU A 59 -15.12 20.63 5.66
N PHE A 60 -14.88 19.56 6.43
CA PHE A 60 -15.39 18.23 6.12
C PHE A 60 -16.12 17.67 7.35
N ILE A 61 -17.34 18.16 7.55
CA ILE A 61 -18.18 17.80 8.71
C ILE A 61 -19.02 16.54 8.43
N ILE A 62 -19.69 16.50 7.29
CA ILE A 62 -20.61 15.40 6.92
C ILE A 62 -19.87 14.39 6.04
N GLY A 63 -19.65 13.19 6.55
CA GLY A 63 -19.04 12.08 5.82
C GLY A 63 -19.75 10.75 6.06
N ARG A 64 -19.02 9.65 5.80
CA ARG A 64 -19.50 8.26 5.92
C ARG A 64 -20.66 7.98 4.94
N SER A 65 -21.47 6.96 5.22
CA SER A 65 -22.60 6.55 4.36
C SER A 65 -23.66 7.62 4.13
N LYS A 66 -23.66 8.71 4.91
CA LYS A 66 -24.55 9.85 4.69
C LYS A 66 -24.13 10.72 3.50
N GLY A 67 -22.83 10.78 3.20
CA GLY A 67 -22.26 11.64 2.15
C GLY A 67 -21.81 10.90 0.89
N ASP A 68 -21.53 9.60 0.99
CA ASP A 68 -21.09 8.78 -0.15
C ASP A 68 -21.57 7.33 -0.01
N SER A 69 -22.04 6.75 -1.12
CA SER A 69 -22.46 5.35 -1.17
C SER A 69 -21.25 4.43 -1.20
N LEU A 70 -21.13 3.54 -0.22
CA LEU A 70 -20.01 2.62 -0.10
C LEU A 70 -20.43 1.19 -0.46
N LEU A 71 -19.65 0.54 -1.32
CA LEU A 71 -19.82 -0.87 -1.70
C LEU A 71 -18.54 -1.66 -1.41
N THR A 72 -18.70 -2.89 -0.95
CA THR A 72 -17.59 -3.83 -0.74
C THR A 72 -16.79 -4.03 -2.03
N GLY A 73 -15.46 -4.01 -1.94
CA GLY A 73 -14.59 -4.27 -3.09
C GLY A 73 -14.31 -3.08 -4.00
N ARG A 74 -14.64 -1.86 -3.60
CA ARG A 74 -14.35 -0.65 -4.40
C ARG A 74 -13.02 0.03 -4.06
N LYS A 75 -12.21 -0.56 -3.18
CA LYS A 75 -10.90 -0.06 -2.74
C LYS A 75 -9.75 -1.08 -2.92
N ILE A 76 -9.88 -2.01 -3.88
CA ILE A 76 -8.94 -3.12 -4.11
C ILE A 76 -7.48 -2.66 -4.34
N ILE A 77 -7.27 -1.54 -5.03
CA ILE A 77 -5.93 -0.97 -5.26
C ILE A 77 -5.31 -0.50 -3.94
N VAL A 78 -6.12 0.15 -3.10
CA VAL A 78 -5.70 0.62 -1.77
C VAL A 78 -5.41 -0.56 -0.85
N ASP A 79 -6.20 -1.64 -0.94
CA ASP A 79 -6.05 -2.85 -0.13
C ASP A 79 -4.78 -3.67 -0.48
N THR A 80 -4.09 -3.36 -1.57
CA THR A 80 -2.96 -4.18 -2.07
C THR A 80 -1.64 -3.42 -2.02
N TYR A 81 -1.16 -2.95 -3.17
CA TYR A 81 0.19 -2.39 -3.33
C TYR A 81 0.13 -1.02 -4.00
N GLY A 82 -1.03 -0.36 -3.98
CA GLY A 82 -1.27 0.80 -4.82
C GLY A 82 -1.16 0.43 -6.30
N SER A 83 -0.85 1.40 -7.15
CA SER A 83 -0.67 1.20 -8.58
C SER A 83 0.69 0.57 -8.96
N TRP A 84 1.45 0.06 -7.99
CA TRP A 84 2.79 -0.52 -8.23
C TRP A 84 2.78 -1.94 -8.79
N VAL A 85 1.68 -2.67 -8.59
CA VAL A 85 1.55 -4.09 -8.95
C VAL A 85 0.24 -4.29 -9.71
N ALA A 86 0.26 -5.12 -10.74
CA ALA A 86 -0.97 -5.57 -11.39
C ALA A 86 -1.82 -6.39 -10.39
N TYR A 87 -3.13 -6.15 -10.37
CA TYR A 87 -4.04 -6.83 -9.45
C TYR A 87 -5.23 -7.42 -10.20
N GLY A 88 -5.77 -8.52 -9.68
CA GLY A 88 -7.02 -9.10 -10.18
C GLY A 88 -8.23 -8.29 -9.71
N ALA A 89 -9.25 -8.13 -10.56
CA ALA A 89 -10.42 -7.28 -10.32
C ALA A 89 -11.37 -7.74 -9.19
N ARG A 90 -10.99 -8.73 -8.36
CA ARG A 90 -11.86 -9.34 -7.36
C ARG A 90 -11.62 -8.76 -5.98
N ALA A 91 -12.71 -8.42 -5.30
CA ALA A 91 -12.70 -7.89 -3.94
C ALA A 91 -12.06 -8.85 -2.94
N PHE A 92 -11.29 -8.36 -1.97
CA PHE A 92 -10.91 -9.21 -0.84
C PHE A 92 -12.08 -9.38 0.10
N SER A 93 -12.63 -8.30 0.65
CA SER A 93 -13.69 -8.32 1.67
C SER A 93 -15.01 -8.96 1.19
N GLY A 94 -15.80 -9.51 2.12
CA GLY A 94 -17.12 -10.11 1.88
C GLY A 94 -17.13 -11.54 1.32
N GLN A 95 -15.98 -12.06 0.88
CA GLN A 95 -15.87 -13.42 0.37
C GLN A 95 -15.72 -14.45 1.51
N LYS A 96 -16.61 -15.47 1.53
CA LYS A 96 -16.55 -16.64 2.43
C LYS A 96 -15.83 -17.77 1.68
N PHE A 97 -14.52 -17.91 1.87
CA PHE A 97 -13.68 -18.99 1.31
C PHE A 97 -13.61 -19.03 -0.22
N HIS A 98 -12.86 -18.11 -0.83
CA HIS A 98 -12.56 -18.18 -2.25
C HIS A 98 -11.05 -18.21 -2.51
N GLU A 99 -10.68 -19.08 -3.44
CA GLU A 99 -9.33 -19.35 -3.94
C GLU A 99 -8.52 -18.10 -4.28
N ASN A 100 -9.18 -16.99 -4.63
CA ASN A 100 -8.51 -15.75 -5.02
C ASN A 100 -7.90 -14.97 -3.84
N ARG A 101 -8.57 -14.94 -2.68
CA ARG A 101 -8.00 -14.26 -1.50
C ARG A 101 -6.81 -15.06 -0.99
N SER A 102 -6.95 -16.38 -0.91
CA SER A 102 -5.87 -17.27 -0.49
C SER A 102 -4.71 -17.30 -1.48
N SER A 103 -4.96 -17.30 -2.79
CA SER A 103 -3.89 -17.28 -3.80
C SER A 103 -3.09 -15.98 -3.77
N VAL A 104 -3.74 -14.83 -3.61
CA VAL A 104 -3.04 -13.54 -3.48
C VAL A 104 -2.21 -13.48 -2.20
N TYR A 105 -2.73 -13.99 -1.08
CA TYR A 105 -1.98 -14.06 0.18
C TYR A 105 -0.78 -15.00 0.09
N ALA A 106 -0.94 -16.16 -0.57
CA ALA A 106 0.14 -17.10 -0.82
C ALA A 106 1.22 -16.49 -1.73
N ALA A 107 0.82 -15.81 -2.82
CA ALA A 107 1.74 -15.11 -3.71
C ALA A 107 2.54 -14.02 -2.98
N ARG A 108 1.89 -13.26 -2.08
CA ARG A 108 2.57 -12.27 -1.23
C ARG A 108 3.59 -12.93 -0.29
N LEU A 109 3.21 -14.02 0.37
CA LEU A 109 4.12 -14.76 1.26
C LEU A 109 5.34 -15.27 0.50
N LEU A 110 5.14 -15.87 -0.67
CA LEU A 110 6.23 -16.34 -1.53
C LEU A 110 7.15 -15.19 -1.94
N ALA A 111 6.61 -14.09 -2.47
CA ALA A 111 7.40 -12.92 -2.86
C ALA A 111 8.21 -12.36 -1.67
N LYS A 112 7.60 -12.25 -0.48
CA LYS A 112 8.29 -11.78 0.72
C LYS A 112 9.45 -12.71 1.11
N SER A 113 9.24 -14.02 1.04
CA SER A 113 10.28 -15.02 1.35
C SER A 113 11.44 -14.98 0.35
N LEU A 114 11.16 -14.83 -0.94
CA LEU A 114 12.19 -14.72 -1.99
C LEU A 114 13.06 -13.47 -1.80
N LEU A 115 12.44 -12.32 -1.53
CA LEU A 115 13.16 -11.08 -1.22
C LEU A 115 14.03 -11.24 0.03
N LYS A 116 13.50 -11.88 1.09
CA LYS A 116 14.25 -12.13 2.32
C LYS A 116 15.44 -13.07 2.11
N ALA A 117 15.32 -14.04 1.21
CA ALA A 117 16.40 -14.94 0.82
C ALA A 117 17.45 -14.27 -0.08
N GLY A 118 17.26 -13.01 -0.49
CA GLY A 118 18.20 -12.29 -1.36
C GLY A 118 18.18 -12.76 -2.82
N ILE A 119 17.15 -13.52 -3.20
CA ILE A 119 17.05 -14.13 -4.54
C ILE A 119 16.78 -13.06 -5.62
N ASP A 120 15.96 -12.06 -5.30
CA ASP A 120 15.68 -10.93 -6.18
C ASP A 120 15.47 -9.66 -5.34
N LYS A 121 15.56 -8.49 -5.98
CA LYS A 121 15.23 -7.19 -5.39
C LYS A 121 13.75 -6.83 -5.57
N ARG A 122 13.07 -7.39 -6.58
CA ARG A 122 11.62 -7.18 -6.84
C ARG A 122 10.98 -8.41 -7.46
N CYS A 123 9.81 -8.81 -6.98
CA CYS A 123 9.02 -9.91 -7.53
C CYS A 123 7.68 -9.39 -8.05
N LEU A 124 7.67 -8.89 -9.29
CA LEU A 124 6.49 -8.44 -10.04
C LEU A 124 6.21 -9.42 -11.20
N GLY A 125 5.02 -9.38 -11.80
CA GLY A 125 4.51 -10.32 -12.82
C GLY A 125 5.45 -10.69 -13.99
N GLU A 126 5.04 -11.70 -14.78
CA GLU A 126 5.80 -12.45 -15.81
C GLU A 126 7.09 -13.14 -15.31
N LYS A 127 7.99 -12.42 -14.62
CA LYS A 127 9.17 -13.02 -13.97
C LYS A 127 8.77 -13.89 -12.78
N GLY A 128 7.74 -13.49 -12.03
CA GLY A 128 7.19 -14.28 -10.92
C GLY A 128 6.66 -15.65 -11.36
N GLU A 129 5.99 -15.75 -12.51
CA GLU A 129 5.53 -17.04 -13.05
C GLU A 129 6.70 -17.92 -13.47
N ARG A 130 7.72 -17.33 -14.11
CA ARG A 130 8.96 -18.03 -14.47
C ARG A 130 9.65 -18.60 -13.23
N TRP A 131 9.67 -17.85 -12.13
CA TRP A 131 10.20 -18.29 -10.84
C TRP A 131 9.33 -19.35 -10.16
N VAL A 132 8.00 -19.22 -10.17
CA VAL A 132 7.10 -20.25 -9.62
C VAL A 132 7.25 -21.56 -10.40
N GLN A 133 7.41 -21.50 -11.73
CA GLN A 133 7.68 -22.67 -12.55
C GLN A 133 9.08 -23.24 -12.28
N GLN A 134 10.09 -22.40 -12.11
CA GLN A 134 11.45 -22.83 -11.82
C GLN A 134 11.58 -23.46 -10.43
N ILE A 135 10.98 -22.84 -9.41
CA ILE A 135 10.88 -23.39 -8.04
C ILE A 135 10.02 -24.65 -8.04
N ARG A 136 8.91 -24.69 -8.78
CA ARG A 136 8.11 -25.92 -8.94
C ARG A 136 8.94 -27.03 -9.57
N ASN A 137 9.74 -26.74 -10.58
CA ASN A 137 10.60 -27.73 -11.23
C ASN A 137 11.72 -28.21 -10.30
N GLU A 138 12.35 -27.30 -9.53
CA GLU A 138 13.40 -27.65 -8.56
C GLU A 138 12.86 -28.37 -7.32
N LEU A 139 11.71 -27.95 -6.78
CA LEU A 139 11.04 -28.63 -5.66
C LEU A 139 10.44 -29.97 -6.07
N ILE A 140 9.86 -30.10 -7.28
CA ILE A 140 9.42 -31.41 -7.78
C ILE A 140 10.61 -32.37 -7.92
N LEU A 141 11.80 -31.87 -8.27
CA LEU A 141 13.02 -32.69 -8.29
C LEU A 141 13.51 -33.06 -6.88
N GLN A 142 13.26 -32.23 -5.86
CA GLN A 142 13.59 -32.56 -4.45
C GLN A 142 12.57 -33.47 -3.76
N PHE A 143 11.29 -33.45 -4.18
CA PHE A 143 10.21 -34.29 -3.63
C PHE A 143 9.90 -35.53 -4.47
N LYS A 144 10.54 -35.71 -5.63
CA LYS A 144 10.70 -37.04 -6.20
C LYS A 144 11.72 -37.78 -5.33
N GLY A 145 11.19 -38.51 -4.35
CA GLY A 145 11.95 -39.54 -3.65
C GLY A 145 12.57 -40.54 -4.64
N PRO A 146 13.50 -41.38 -4.17
CA PRO A 146 14.16 -42.39 -5.01
C PRO A 146 13.17 -43.27 -5.77
#